data_AF-A0A0S1AZ56-F1
#
_entry.id   AF-A0A0S1AZ56-F1
#
_cell.length_a   1.000
_cell.length_b   1.000
_cell.length_c   1.000
_cell.angle_alpha   90.00
_cell.angle_beta   90.00
_cell.angle_gamma   90.00
#
_symmetry.space_group_name_H-M   'P 1'
#
loop_
_entity.id
_entity.type
_entity.pdbx_description
1 polymer ?
#
loop_
_entity_poly.entity_id
_entity_poly.type
_entity_poly.pdbx_seq_one_letter_code
_entity_poly.pdbx_strand_id
1 'polypeptide(L)'
;MTEEPLGNDWKLKLRYGRATTPFQHYSLVADGVAGALADGFQCRPGPAVMAMKGWATDADEAVDMLHFICGKVGFEMAGRVEIHETPPDQPPRGNPFGYDLAFVPYDGEGDTDE
;
A
#
# COMPACT_ATOMS: atom_id res chain seq x y z
N MET A 1 20.01 21.11 -3.88
CA MET A 1 19.49 20.82 -2.54
C MET A 1 19.78 19.36 -2.30
N THR A 2 20.72 19.05 -1.41
CA THR A 2 21.11 17.68 -1.08
C THR A 2 20.04 17.14 -0.15
N GLU A 3 19.21 16.21 -0.63
CA GLU A 3 18.30 15.45 0.22
C GLU A 3 19.17 14.60 1.16
N GLU A 4 19.43 15.11 2.35
CA GLU A 4 20.09 14.33 3.40
C GLU A 4 19.15 13.17 3.76
N PRO A 5 19.60 11.90 3.70
CA PRO A 5 18.77 10.78 4.13
C PRO A 5 18.37 11.04 5.58
N LEU A 6 17.08 10.90 5.89
CA LEU A 6 16.53 11.34 7.19
C LEU A 6 17.20 10.66 8.41
N GLY A 7 18.03 9.62 8.22
CA GLY A 7 18.77 8.91 9.26
C GLY A 7 17.84 8.10 10.14
N ASN A 8 18.38 7.33 11.09
CA ASN A 8 17.55 6.50 11.98
C ASN A 8 16.58 7.32 12.85
N ASP A 9 16.87 8.60 13.10
CA ASP A 9 16.05 9.50 13.94
C ASP A 9 14.95 10.24 13.19
N TRP A 10 14.59 9.81 11.97
CA TRP A 10 13.61 10.48 11.13
C TRP A 10 12.24 10.66 11.81
N LYS A 11 11.78 9.66 12.56
CA LYS A 11 10.53 9.74 13.35
C LYS A 11 10.58 10.88 14.37
N LEU A 12 11.74 11.04 15.02
CA LEU A 12 11.97 12.10 15.99
C LEU A 12 12.02 13.48 15.31
N LYS A 13 12.70 13.57 14.16
CA LYS A 13 12.77 14.80 13.37
C LYS A 13 11.40 15.26 12.89
N LEU A 14 10.53 14.34 12.45
CA LEU A 14 9.14 14.66 12.09
C LEU A 14 8.33 15.15 13.32
N ARG A 15 8.42 14.44 14.46
CA ARG A 15 7.69 14.83 15.69
C ARG A 15 8.06 16.21 16.22
N TYR A 16 9.33 16.60 16.13
CA TYR A 16 9.82 17.90 16.60
C TYR A 16 9.88 18.97 15.51
N GLY A 17 9.30 18.72 14.32
CA GLY A 17 9.27 19.69 13.22
C GLY A 17 10.64 20.05 12.63
N ARG A 18 11.67 19.23 12.88
CA ARG A 18 13.00 19.35 12.25
C ARG A 18 13.02 18.80 10.83
N ALA A 19 12.04 17.96 10.50
CA ALA A 19 11.69 17.56 9.15
C ALA A 19 10.17 17.73 9.01
N THR A 20 9.72 18.18 7.84
CA THR A 20 8.30 18.28 7.51
C THR A 20 8.05 17.48 6.25
N THR A 21 6.84 16.92 6.16
CA THR A 21 6.37 16.19 4.99
C THR A 21 4.93 16.63 4.74
N PRO A 22 4.54 16.88 3.48
CA PRO A 22 3.13 17.08 3.13
C PRO A 22 2.35 15.75 3.14
N PHE A 23 3.05 14.63 3.25
CA PHE A 23 2.46 13.29 3.18
C PHE A 23 2.05 12.76 4.55
N GLN A 24 0.88 12.14 4.59
CA GLN A 24 0.35 11.30 5.65
C GLN A 24 0.63 9.83 5.32
N HIS A 25 0.70 9.00 6.35
CA HIS A 25 0.99 7.58 6.18
C HIS A 25 -0.29 6.74 6.32
N TYR A 26 -0.55 5.94 5.30
CA TYR A 26 -1.73 5.09 5.20
C TYR A 26 -1.35 3.62 5.08
N SER A 27 -2.16 2.77 5.70
CA SER A 27 -2.25 1.35 5.36
C SER A 27 -3.51 1.17 4.53
N LEU A 28 -3.36 0.59 3.35
CA LEU A 28 -4.42 0.33 2.41
C LEU A 28 -4.62 -1.17 2.25
N VAL A 29 -5.87 -1.58 2.19
CA VAL A 29 -6.27 -2.96 1.96
C VAL A 29 -7.33 -2.94 0.86
N ALA A 30 -7.10 -3.68 -0.22
CA ALA A 30 -8.02 -3.81 -1.33
C ALA A 30 -8.40 -5.26 -1.53
N ASP A 31 -9.71 -5.48 -1.66
CA ASP A 31 -10.27 -6.74 -2.10
C ASP A 31 -10.28 -6.85 -3.63
N GLY A 32 -9.97 -8.04 -4.16
CA GLY A 32 -9.90 -8.26 -5.58
C GLY A 32 -9.50 -9.66 -6.01
N VAL A 33 -8.96 -9.75 -7.22
CA VAL A 33 -8.56 -10.99 -7.87
C VAL A 33 -7.09 -10.88 -8.27
N ALA A 34 -6.28 -11.80 -7.74
CA ALA A 34 -4.90 -11.97 -8.18
C ALA A 34 -4.89 -12.69 -9.54
N GLY A 35 -4.36 -12.02 -10.56
CA GLY A 35 -4.14 -12.60 -11.88
C GLY A 35 -2.72 -13.16 -12.02
N ALA A 36 -2.09 -12.85 -13.15
CA ALA A 36 -0.67 -13.10 -13.35
C ALA A 36 0.13 -11.99 -12.65
N LEU A 37 0.57 -12.25 -11.42
CA LEU A 37 1.31 -11.25 -10.67
C LEU A 37 2.68 -10.95 -11.31
N ALA A 38 3.12 -9.70 -11.18
CA ALA A 38 4.44 -9.27 -11.66
C ALA A 38 5.58 -10.01 -10.95
N ASP A 39 6.74 -10.06 -11.61
CA ASP A 39 7.94 -10.73 -11.09
C ASP A 39 8.33 -10.17 -9.71
N GLY A 40 8.57 -11.07 -8.75
CA GLY A 40 8.82 -10.71 -7.34
C GLY A 40 7.59 -10.81 -6.43
N PHE A 41 6.39 -11.01 -6.96
CA PHE A 41 5.18 -11.27 -6.17
C PHE A 41 4.63 -12.68 -6.42
N GLN A 42 4.16 -13.32 -5.34
CA GLN A 42 3.60 -14.67 -5.40
C GLN A 42 2.25 -14.69 -4.71
N CYS A 43 1.21 -15.05 -5.46
CA CYS A 43 -0.13 -15.30 -4.93
C CYS A 43 -0.80 -16.35 -5.82
N ARG A 44 -1.68 -17.16 -5.24
CA ARG A 44 -2.50 -18.10 -6.00
C ARG A 44 -3.47 -17.28 -6.87
N PRO A 45 -3.62 -17.59 -8.17
CA PRO A 45 -4.63 -16.93 -8.99
C PRO A 45 -6.04 -17.15 -8.42
N GLY A 46 -6.84 -16.09 -8.38
CA GLY A 46 -8.19 -16.12 -7.81
C GLY A 46 -8.44 -15.01 -6.78
N PRO A 47 -9.53 -15.12 -5.99
CA PRO A 47 -9.88 -14.13 -4.98
C PRO A 47 -8.76 -13.95 -3.97
N ALA A 48 -8.37 -12.69 -3.76
CA ALA A 48 -7.28 -12.34 -2.88
C ALA A 48 -7.44 -10.92 -2.34
N VAL A 49 -6.90 -10.70 -1.15
CA VAL A 49 -6.75 -9.36 -0.57
C VAL A 49 -5.33 -8.89 -0.81
N MET A 50 -5.19 -7.66 -1.30
CA MET A 50 -3.92 -6.95 -1.40
C MET A 50 -3.83 -5.92 -0.28
N ALA A 51 -2.73 -5.93 0.46
CA ALA A 51 -2.42 -4.90 1.44
C ALA A 51 -1.13 -4.17 1.06
N MET A 52 -1.07 -2.88 1.35
CA MET A 52 0.16 -2.09 1.20
C MET A 52 0.18 -0.94 2.20
N LYS A 53 1.38 -0.42 2.44
CA LYS A 53 1.58 0.83 3.18
C LYS A 53 2.04 1.90 2.22
N GLY A 54 1.74 3.16 2.51
CA GLY A 54 2.15 4.23 1.61
C GLY A 54 2.09 5.60 2.23
N TRP A 55 2.85 6.49 1.62
CA TRP A 55 2.83 7.92 1.90
C TRP A 55 2.06 8.61 0.77
N ALA A 56 1.04 9.39 1.13
CA ALA A 56 0.23 10.18 0.22
C ALA A 56 -0.19 11.49 0.89
N THR A 57 -0.54 12.51 0.12
CA THR A 57 -0.99 13.81 0.64
C THR A 57 -2.34 13.70 1.34
N ASP A 58 -3.22 12.86 0.81
CA ASP A 58 -4.53 12.54 1.35
C ASP A 58 -4.94 11.10 1.02
N ALA A 59 -6.13 10.71 1.49
CA ALA A 59 -6.66 9.37 1.29
C ALA A 59 -7.04 9.10 -0.17
N ASP A 60 -7.50 10.10 -0.93
CA ASP A 60 -7.85 9.95 -2.34
C ASP A 60 -6.59 9.65 -3.18
N GLU A 61 -5.51 10.40 -2.96
CA GLU A 61 -4.21 10.11 -3.60
C GLU A 61 -3.67 8.73 -3.21
N ALA A 62 -3.92 8.28 -1.98
CA ALA A 62 -3.56 6.94 -1.55
C ALA A 62 -4.33 5.85 -2.32
N VAL A 63 -5.63 6.06 -2.59
CA VAL A 63 -6.46 5.17 -3.43
C VAL A 63 -5.97 5.15 -4.86
N ASP A 64 -5.74 6.32 -5.47
CA ASP A 64 -5.23 6.41 -6.84
C ASP A 64 -3.88 5.67 -6.98
N MET A 65 -2.99 5.84 -6.00
CA MET A 65 -1.72 5.12 -5.94
C MET A 65 -1.95 3.60 -5.84
N LEU A 66 -2.87 3.14 -5.00
CA LEU A 66 -3.20 1.72 -4.86
C LEU A 66 -3.73 1.16 -6.18
N HIS A 67 -4.67 1.84 -6.84
CA HIS A 67 -5.18 1.43 -8.16
C HIS A 67 -4.06 1.32 -9.20
N PHE A 68 -3.16 2.30 -9.24
CA PHE A 68 -2.01 2.28 -10.14
C PHE A 68 -1.10 1.07 -9.88
N ILE A 69 -0.81 0.78 -8.61
CA ILE A 69 0.04 -0.34 -8.21
C ILE A 69 -0.64 -1.67 -8.54
N CYS A 70 -1.93 -1.85 -8.22
CA CYS A 70 -2.71 -3.04 -8.55
C CYS A 70 -2.61 -3.39 -10.04
N GLY A 71 -2.83 -2.41 -10.92
CA GLY A 71 -2.71 -2.60 -12.37
C GLY A 71 -1.29 -2.95 -12.84
N LYS A 72 -0.25 -2.47 -12.14
CA LYS A 72 1.15 -2.82 -12.44
C LYS A 72 1.55 -4.21 -11.97
N VAL A 73 1.00 -4.64 -10.84
CA VAL A 73 1.33 -5.93 -10.23
C VAL A 73 0.46 -7.06 -10.72
N GLY A 74 -0.54 -6.81 -11.58
CA GLY A 74 -1.43 -7.85 -12.11
C GLY A 74 -2.56 -8.26 -11.15
N PHE A 75 -2.97 -7.34 -10.27
CA PHE A 75 -4.08 -7.50 -9.35
C PHE A 75 -5.27 -6.64 -9.81
N GLU A 76 -6.43 -7.25 -9.94
CA GLU A 76 -7.66 -6.56 -10.31
C GLU A 76 -8.51 -6.29 -9.08
N MET A 77 -8.79 -5.02 -8.78
CA MET A 77 -9.63 -4.65 -7.65
C MET A 77 -11.09 -4.89 -8.01
N ALA A 78 -11.78 -5.70 -7.21
CA ALA A 78 -13.17 -6.10 -7.47
C ALA A 78 -14.12 -5.74 -6.33
N GLY A 79 -13.59 -5.30 -5.18
CA GLY A 79 -14.37 -5.06 -3.97
C GLY A 79 -14.08 -3.72 -3.32
N ARG A 80 -14.10 -3.74 -1.98
CA ARG A 80 -13.92 -2.56 -1.15
C ARG A 80 -12.43 -2.26 -0.96
N VAL A 81 -12.12 -0.97 -0.93
CA VAL A 81 -10.85 -0.45 -0.43
C VAL A 81 -11.04 0.07 0.99
N GLU A 82 -10.21 -0.39 1.91
CA GLU A 82 -10.09 0.11 3.26
C GLU A 82 -8.80 0.90 3.41
N ILE A 83 -8.89 2.08 4.02
CA ILE A 83 -7.77 3.00 4.18
C ILE A 83 -7.74 3.41 5.64
N HIS A 84 -6.57 3.26 6.25
CA HIS A 84 -6.36 3.60 7.64
C HIS A 84 -5.09 4.43 7.80
N GLU A 85 -5.20 5.58 8.45
CA GLU A 85 -4.02 6.29 8.93
C GLU A 85 -3.31 5.45 9.98
N THR A 86 -2.04 5.16 9.73
CA THR A 86 -1.25 4.23 10.56
C THR A 86 0.14 4.80 10.80
N PRO A 87 0.81 4.43 11.90
CA PRO A 87 2.18 4.85 12.11
C PRO A 87 3.09 4.31 11.00
N PRO A 88 4.01 5.13 10.46
CA PRO A 88 4.88 4.71 9.37
C PRO A 88 6.05 3.84 9.84
N ASP A 89 6.42 2.87 9.00
CA ASP A 89 7.61 2.03 9.20
C ASP A 89 8.81 2.53 8.39
N GLN A 90 8.57 3.13 7.22
CA GLN A 90 9.58 3.76 6.39
C GLN A 90 9.41 5.29 6.36
N PRO A 91 10.50 6.07 6.23
CA PRO A 91 10.43 7.52 6.14
C PRO A 91 9.69 7.99 4.87
N PRO A 92 9.09 9.19 4.89
CA PRO A 92 8.54 9.80 3.69
C PRO A 92 9.68 10.09 2.68
N ARG A 93 9.33 10.11 1.39
CA ARG A 93 10.23 10.48 0.29
C ARG A 93 9.80 11.81 -0.31
N GLY A 94 10.50 12.28 -1.35
CA GLY A 94 10.10 13.48 -2.09
C GLY A 94 8.78 13.35 -2.84
N ASN A 95 8.29 12.12 -3.08
CA ASN A 95 7.06 11.83 -3.82
C ASN A 95 6.21 10.77 -3.06
N PRO A 96 4.89 10.71 -3.32
CA PRO A 96 4.03 9.62 -2.86
C PRO A 96 4.60 8.26 -3.26
N PHE A 97 4.58 7.29 -2.35
CA PHE A 97 5.08 5.96 -2.66
C PHE A 97 4.45 4.89 -1.79
N GLY A 98 4.26 3.72 -2.40
CA GLY A 98 3.80 2.49 -1.77
C GLY A 98 4.96 1.56 -1.43
N TYR A 99 4.82 0.79 -0.37
CA TYR A 99 5.76 -0.24 0.08
C TYR A 99 5.04 -1.34 0.87
N ASP A 100 5.76 -2.42 1.19
CA ASP A 100 5.23 -3.55 1.99
C ASP A 100 3.99 -4.19 1.36
N LEU A 101 4.03 -4.44 0.04
CA LEU A 101 2.94 -5.12 -0.66
C LEU A 101 2.83 -6.57 -0.17
N ALA A 102 1.65 -6.94 0.27
CA ALA A 102 1.31 -8.30 0.68
C ALA A 102 0.03 -8.76 -0.03
N PHE A 103 -0.01 -10.03 -0.42
CA PHE A 103 -1.17 -10.66 -1.06
C PHE A 103 -1.60 -11.86 -0.23
N VAL A 104 -2.88 -11.92 0.11
CA VAL A 104 -3.47 -13.02 0.87
C VAL A 104 -4.59 -13.63 0.03
N PRO A 105 -4.36 -14.79 -0.61
CA PRO A 105 -5.43 -15.48 -1.32
C PRO A 105 -6.44 -16.02 -0.31
N TYR A 106 -7.70 -16.03 -0.69
CA TYR A 106 -8.76 -16.68 0.07
C TYR A 106 -9.61 -17.53 -0.90
N ASP A 107 -10.13 -18.64 -0.42
CA ASP A 107 -11.13 -19.36 -1.18
C ASP A 107 -12.41 -18.51 -1.09
N GLY A 108 -12.84 -17.94 -2.23
CA GLY A 108 -14.18 -17.37 -2.32
C GLY A 108 -15.17 -18.47 -1.93
N GLU A 109 -16.22 -18.12 -1.19
CA GLU A 109 -17.31 -19.04 -0.88
C GLU A 109 -17.89 -19.61 -2.18
N GLY A 110 -17.28 -20.68 -2.66
CA GLY A 110 -17.96 -21.70 -3.42
C GLY A 110 -18.90 -22.33 -2.43
N ASP A 111 -20.17 -21.91 -2.50
CA ASP A 111 -21.33 -22.65 -2.02
C ASP A 111 -21.03 -24.14 -2.22
N THR A 112 -20.68 -24.80 -1.12
CA THR A 112 -20.60 -26.24 -1.07
C THR A 112 -22.03 -26.68 -0.87
N ASP A 113 -22.74 -26.94 -1.96
CA ASP A 113 -23.92 -27.80 -1.90
C ASP A 113 -23.73 -28.92 -2.91
N GLU A 114 -23.85 -30.11 -2.34
CA GLU A 114 -23.57 -31.46 -2.83
C GLU A 114 -24.48 -31.92 -3.98
#